data_AF-A0A2J8B619-F1
#
_entry.id   AF-A0A2J8B619-F1
#
_cell.length_a   1.000
_cell.length_b   1.000
_cell.length_c   1.000
_cell.angle_alpha   90.00
_cell.angle_beta   90.00
_cell.angle_gamma   90.00
#
_symmetry.space_group_name_H-M   'P 1'
#
loop_
_entity.id
_entity.type
_entity.pdbx_description
1 polymer ?
#
loop_
_entity_poly.entity_id
_entity_poly.type
_entity_poly.pdbx_seq_one_letter_code
_entity_poly.pdbx_strand_id
1 'polypeptide(L)'
;MSKYAYRDQNRKVIVSADQAMEEDRNNVFYCPNPLCDAKLYICSIDGSKEAYFRATKSEYRHVENCPFNNSSIDFDKSRYDESQFVYDEAINNLLQPTKKARTKNKGGKDKKGKSVAHPLRTLGQIYSMCKSLSVKSTYSDKQISEMILDDRSEYRYPKGCFGNRIIEACIKGKIYDSQKKEIYLVSPMASHKYTFILSFDDEEMYKTIQNEVYTNKDKIVVVAGKWESSGTFNIFKTNVCSKKQVLIVK
;
A
#
# COMPACT_ATOMS: atom_id res chain seq x y z
N MET A 1 -11.31 4.51 -5.56
CA MET A 1 -12.22 3.51 -6.17
C MET A 1 -11.75 2.15 -5.70
N SER A 2 -12.64 1.17 -5.53
CA SER A 2 -12.24 -0.17 -5.07
C SER A 2 -12.67 -1.26 -6.04
N LYS A 3 -11.81 -2.26 -6.26
CA LYS A 3 -12.13 -3.44 -7.08
C LYS A 3 -12.90 -4.51 -6.33
N TYR A 4 -13.02 -4.38 -5.00
CA TYR A 4 -13.85 -5.23 -4.17
C TYR A 4 -14.50 -4.44 -3.03
N ALA A 5 -15.58 -4.98 -2.47
CA ALA A 5 -16.27 -4.43 -1.31
C ALA A 5 -16.83 -5.55 -0.44
N TYR A 6 -17.60 -5.20 0.60
CA TYR A 6 -18.29 -6.17 1.45
C TYR A 6 -19.81 -6.02 1.36
N ARG A 7 -20.56 -7.13 1.39
CA ARG A 7 -22.04 -7.09 1.45
C ARG A 7 -22.55 -6.65 2.82
N ASP A 8 -21.77 -6.87 3.87
CA ASP A 8 -22.15 -6.64 5.25
C ASP A 8 -21.21 -5.64 5.95
N GLN A 9 -21.77 -4.88 6.89
CA GLN A 9 -21.02 -3.88 7.68
C GLN A 9 -19.92 -4.50 8.54
N ASN A 10 -20.09 -5.78 8.93
CA ASN A 10 -19.09 -6.55 9.67
C ASN A 10 -17.96 -7.08 8.79
N ARG A 11 -17.98 -6.80 7.48
CA ARG A 11 -16.94 -7.14 6.50
C ARG A 11 -16.62 -8.64 6.48
N LYS A 12 -17.64 -9.49 6.48
CA LYS A 12 -17.51 -10.95 6.43
C LYS A 12 -17.60 -11.51 5.01
N VAL A 13 -18.46 -10.93 4.17
CA VAL A 13 -18.77 -11.42 2.83
C VAL A 13 -18.20 -10.46 1.79
N ILE A 14 -17.13 -10.89 1.12
CA ILE A 14 -16.46 -10.12 0.06
C ILE A 14 -17.24 -10.24 -1.25
N VAL A 15 -17.29 -9.15 -2.01
CA VAL A 15 -17.78 -9.13 -3.40
C VAL A 15 -16.72 -8.48 -4.27
N SER A 16 -16.35 -9.17 -5.34
CA SER A 16 -15.48 -8.62 -6.37
C SER A 16 -16.30 -7.86 -7.40
N ALA A 17 -15.78 -6.74 -7.91
CA ALA A 17 -16.50 -5.90 -8.85
C ALA A 17 -16.71 -6.60 -10.21
N ASP A 18 -15.79 -7.48 -10.61
CA ASP A 18 -15.89 -8.28 -11.84
C ASP A 18 -16.91 -9.43 -11.75
N GLN A 19 -17.44 -9.70 -10.56
CA GLN A 19 -18.49 -10.70 -10.31
C GLN A 19 -19.85 -10.05 -10.01
N ALA A 20 -19.93 -8.72 -10.00
CA ALA A 20 -21.17 -8.01 -9.71
C ALA A 20 -22.13 -8.09 -10.90
N MET A 21 -23.42 -8.27 -10.62
CA MET A 21 -24.48 -8.40 -11.63
C MET A 21 -25.35 -7.14 -11.68
N GLU A 22 -26.24 -7.04 -12.67
CA GLU A 22 -27.11 -5.86 -12.83
C GLU A 22 -27.99 -5.61 -11.58
N GLU A 23 -28.43 -6.68 -10.92
CA GLU A 23 -29.24 -6.63 -9.71
C GLU A 23 -28.46 -6.00 -8.53
N ASP A 24 -27.13 -6.01 -8.56
CA ASP A 24 -26.29 -5.42 -7.53
C ASP A 24 -26.22 -3.88 -7.60
N ARG A 25 -26.72 -3.23 -8.68
CA ARG A 25 -26.63 -1.77 -8.88
C ARG A 25 -27.15 -0.93 -7.73
N ASN A 26 -28.27 -1.34 -7.17
CA ASN A 26 -28.95 -0.61 -6.11
C ASN A 26 -28.58 -1.13 -4.71
N ASN A 27 -27.78 -2.19 -4.64
CA ASN A 27 -27.33 -2.75 -3.38
C ASN A 27 -26.30 -1.83 -2.71
N VAL A 28 -26.37 -1.78 -1.39
CA VAL A 28 -25.39 -1.10 -0.55
C VAL A 28 -24.26 -2.06 -0.23
N PHE A 29 -23.03 -1.64 -0.49
CA PHE A 29 -21.81 -2.33 -0.11
C PHE A 29 -21.00 -1.48 0.88
N TYR A 30 -20.04 -2.09 1.54
CA TYR A 30 -19.23 -1.44 2.58
C TYR A 30 -17.76 -1.35 2.18
N CYS A 31 -17.13 -0.24 2.56
CA CYS A 31 -15.73 0.02 2.29
C CYS A 31 -14.81 -1.05 2.92
N PRO A 32 -13.77 -1.52 2.21
CA PRO A 32 -12.86 -2.49 2.79
C PRO A 32 -11.99 -2.00 3.94
N ASN A 33 -11.86 -0.68 4.13
CA ASN A 33 -11.20 -0.13 5.31
C ASN A 33 -12.13 -0.31 6.52
N PRO A 34 -11.73 -1.05 7.58
CA PRO A 34 -12.55 -1.26 8.77
C PRO A 34 -12.88 0.03 9.53
N LEU A 35 -12.06 1.07 9.38
CA LEU A 35 -12.28 2.39 9.99
C LEU A 35 -13.18 3.32 9.16
N CYS A 36 -13.72 2.84 8.04
CA CYS A 36 -14.47 3.66 7.09
C CYS A 36 -15.90 3.14 6.91
N ASP A 37 -16.88 3.90 7.38
CA ASP A 37 -18.31 3.56 7.27
C ASP A 37 -18.98 3.97 5.95
N ALA A 38 -18.16 4.33 4.94
CA ALA A 38 -18.66 4.68 3.62
C ALA A 38 -19.48 3.53 3.01
N LYS A 39 -20.64 3.93 2.46
CA LYS A 39 -21.51 3.06 1.66
C LYS A 39 -21.10 3.19 0.20
N LEU A 40 -20.82 2.05 -0.41
CA LEU A 40 -20.38 1.95 -1.79
C LEU A 40 -21.49 1.37 -2.66
N TYR A 41 -21.47 1.79 -3.92
CA TYR A 41 -22.33 1.27 -4.97
C TYR A 41 -21.46 0.79 -6.13
N ILE A 42 -21.87 -0.29 -6.76
CA ILE A 42 -21.21 -0.81 -7.95
C ILE A 42 -21.44 0.15 -9.12
N CYS A 43 -20.37 0.43 -9.86
CA CYS A 43 -20.35 1.33 -11.00
C CYS A 43 -19.84 0.56 -12.23
N SER A 44 -20.22 1.02 -13.42
CA SER A 44 -19.68 0.54 -14.70
C SER A 44 -19.87 -0.97 -14.99
N ILE A 45 -20.98 -1.58 -14.54
CA ILE A 45 -21.29 -2.99 -14.86
C ILE A 45 -21.41 -3.21 -16.38
N ASP A 46 -22.14 -2.35 -17.10
CA ASP A 46 -22.30 -2.43 -18.57
C ASP A 46 -21.42 -1.40 -19.30
N GLY A 47 -20.41 -0.85 -18.60
CA GLY A 47 -19.60 0.23 -19.11
C GLY A 47 -18.47 -0.26 -20.02
N SER A 48 -17.89 0.66 -20.79
CA SER A 48 -16.62 0.42 -21.50
C SER A 48 -15.40 0.32 -20.56
N LYS A 49 -15.60 0.51 -19.26
CA LYS A 49 -14.58 0.41 -18.21
C LYS A 49 -14.90 -0.77 -17.31
N GLU A 50 -13.87 -1.37 -16.74
CA GLU A 50 -14.05 -2.39 -15.70
C GLU A 50 -14.91 -1.86 -14.55
N ALA A 51 -15.78 -2.72 -14.03
CA ALA A 51 -16.63 -2.40 -12.90
C ALA A 51 -15.81 -2.10 -11.63
N TYR A 52 -16.35 -1.25 -10.76
CA TYR A 52 -15.71 -0.86 -9.50
C TYR A 52 -16.73 -0.34 -8.48
N PHE A 53 -16.36 -0.34 -7.21
CA PHE A 53 -17.15 0.21 -6.12
C PHE A 53 -16.73 1.65 -5.79
N ARG A 54 -17.71 2.52 -5.53
CA ARG A 54 -17.49 3.93 -5.16
C ARG A 54 -18.57 4.45 -4.21
N ALA A 55 -18.19 5.33 -3.29
CA ALA A 55 -19.12 6.16 -2.52
C ALA A 55 -19.66 7.28 -3.41
N THR A 56 -20.84 7.07 -3.99
CA THR A 56 -21.49 8.04 -4.91
C THR A 56 -22.35 9.06 -4.17
N LYS A 57 -22.80 8.74 -2.95
CA LYS A 57 -23.68 9.57 -2.13
C LYS A 57 -22.90 10.39 -1.11
N SER A 58 -23.23 11.67 -0.96
CA SER A 58 -22.47 12.63 -0.14
C SER A 58 -22.51 12.34 1.37
N GLU A 59 -23.63 11.80 1.83
CA GLU A 59 -23.89 11.47 3.23
C GLU A 59 -23.13 10.21 3.70
N TYR A 60 -22.61 9.41 2.76
CA TYR A 60 -21.88 8.18 3.04
C TYR A 60 -20.48 8.19 2.42
N ARG A 61 -19.81 9.34 2.51
CA ARG A 61 -18.44 9.52 2.00
C ARG A 61 -17.42 8.74 2.79
N HIS A 62 -16.29 8.48 2.15
CA HIS A 62 -15.09 7.98 2.82
C HIS A 62 -14.62 8.95 3.90
N VAL A 63 -14.08 8.38 4.99
CA VAL A 63 -13.30 9.12 5.97
C VAL A 63 -12.04 9.71 5.33
N GLU A 64 -11.49 10.75 5.95
CA GLU A 64 -10.26 11.38 5.48
C GLU A 64 -9.13 10.35 5.36
N ASN A 65 -8.31 10.49 4.32
CA ASN A 65 -7.20 9.60 3.99
C ASN A 65 -7.57 8.11 3.83
N CYS A 66 -8.83 7.75 3.63
CA CYS A 66 -9.18 6.36 3.34
C CYS A 66 -8.51 5.90 2.03
N PRO A 67 -7.71 4.82 2.03
CA PRO A 67 -6.96 4.39 0.85
C PRO A 67 -7.88 3.94 -0.30
N PHE A 68 -9.15 3.62 -0.02
CA PHE A 68 -10.12 3.23 -1.05
C PHE A 68 -10.87 4.41 -1.68
N ASN A 69 -10.75 5.61 -1.11
CA ASN A 69 -11.26 6.84 -1.72
C ASN A 69 -10.35 7.29 -2.87
N ASN A 70 -9.05 7.06 -2.73
CA ASN A 70 -8.04 7.58 -3.64
C ASN A 70 -8.11 6.87 -5.01
N SER A 71 -8.33 7.65 -6.08
CA SER A 71 -8.28 7.11 -7.44
C SER A 71 -6.86 6.91 -7.96
N SER A 72 -5.84 7.45 -7.29
CA SER A 72 -4.44 7.23 -7.67
C SER A 72 -3.92 5.85 -7.29
N ILE A 73 -4.63 5.15 -6.38
CA ILE A 73 -4.38 3.75 -6.01
C ILE A 73 -5.27 2.86 -6.88
N ASP A 74 -5.15 2.99 -8.21
CA ASP A 74 -5.81 2.09 -9.14
C ASP A 74 -4.80 1.05 -9.63
N PHE A 75 -5.23 -0.21 -9.65
CA PHE A 75 -4.43 -1.33 -10.09
C PHE A 75 -5.10 -1.99 -11.28
N ASP A 76 -4.46 -1.84 -12.44
CA ASP A 76 -4.87 -2.51 -13.67
C ASP A 76 -3.99 -3.75 -13.87
N LYS A 77 -4.58 -4.91 -13.60
CA LYS A 77 -3.91 -6.22 -13.71
C LYS A 77 -3.37 -6.48 -15.12
N SER A 78 -3.97 -5.93 -16.17
CA SER A 78 -3.57 -6.16 -17.56
C SER A 78 -2.20 -5.57 -17.90
N ARG A 79 -1.72 -4.63 -17.09
CA ARG A 79 -0.42 -3.98 -17.27
C ARG A 79 0.75 -4.78 -16.71
N TYR A 80 0.47 -5.82 -15.91
CA TYR A 80 1.50 -6.51 -15.15
C TYR A 80 1.53 -8.00 -15.45
N ASP A 81 2.74 -8.54 -15.50
CA ASP A 81 2.98 -9.98 -15.61
C ASP A 81 3.14 -10.56 -14.21
N GLU A 82 2.06 -11.15 -13.69
CA GLU A 82 2.01 -11.77 -12.37
C GLU A 82 2.95 -12.97 -12.26
N SER A 83 3.17 -13.72 -13.35
CA SER A 83 4.03 -14.91 -13.36
C SER A 83 5.51 -14.61 -13.14
N GLN A 84 5.92 -13.37 -13.42
CA GLN A 84 7.28 -12.88 -13.23
C GLN A 84 7.46 -12.12 -11.91
N PHE A 85 6.40 -11.99 -11.10
CA PHE A 85 6.47 -11.28 -9.84
C PHE A 85 6.88 -12.21 -8.69
N VAL A 86 8.11 -12.02 -8.21
CA VAL A 86 8.62 -12.65 -6.99
C VAL A 86 8.69 -11.59 -5.89
N TYR A 87 7.83 -11.72 -4.87
CA TYR A 87 7.64 -10.67 -3.87
C TYR A 87 8.93 -10.31 -3.13
N ASP A 88 9.67 -11.29 -2.61
CA ASP A 88 10.85 -11.00 -1.79
C ASP A 88 11.98 -10.37 -2.60
N GLU A 89 12.14 -10.75 -3.88
CA GLU A 89 13.05 -10.07 -4.80
C GLU A 89 12.62 -8.64 -5.09
N ALA A 90 11.31 -8.41 -5.29
CA ALA A 90 10.78 -7.06 -5.51
C ALA A 90 11.06 -6.15 -4.31
N ILE A 91 10.85 -6.62 -3.08
CA ILE A 91 11.19 -5.87 -1.85
C ILE A 91 12.70 -5.64 -1.78
N ASN A 92 13.52 -6.67 -1.96
CA ASN A 92 14.98 -6.54 -1.94
C ASN A 92 15.49 -5.49 -2.95
N ASN A 93 14.87 -5.39 -4.13
CA ASN A 93 15.19 -4.39 -5.14
C ASN A 93 14.83 -2.95 -4.71
N LEU A 94 13.80 -2.75 -3.90
CA LEU A 94 13.47 -1.45 -3.30
C LEU A 94 14.53 -1.01 -2.29
N LEU A 95 15.06 -1.98 -1.53
CA LEU A 95 16.12 -1.81 -0.51
C LEU A 95 17.51 -1.56 -1.12
N GLN A 96 17.71 -1.85 -2.41
CA GLN A 96 18.99 -1.56 -3.07
C GLN A 96 19.24 -0.04 -3.19
N PRO A 97 20.43 0.44 -2.80
CA PRO A 97 20.83 1.83 -2.96
C PRO A 97 20.61 2.32 -4.39
N THR A 98 20.14 3.55 -4.53
CA THR A 98 19.98 4.15 -5.86
C THR A 98 21.37 4.41 -6.42
N LYS A 99 21.81 3.60 -7.40
CA LYS A 99 23.06 3.87 -8.12
C LYS A 99 22.95 5.24 -8.77
N LYS A 100 23.93 6.14 -8.55
CA LYS A 100 24.03 7.39 -9.31
C LYS A 100 23.98 7.04 -10.79
N ALA A 101 23.00 7.57 -11.51
CA ALA A 101 22.83 7.28 -12.93
C ALA A 101 24.13 7.65 -13.65
N ARG A 102 24.75 6.69 -14.33
CA ARG A 102 25.72 7.03 -15.39
C ARG A 102 24.91 7.70 -16.49
N THR A 103 25.20 8.95 -16.80
CA THR A 103 24.62 9.70 -17.92
C THR A 103 24.90 8.92 -19.21
N LYS A 104 23.98 8.03 -19.58
CA LYS A 104 23.96 7.46 -20.92
C LYS A 104 23.09 8.37 -21.75
N ASN A 105 23.73 9.30 -22.46
CA ASN A 105 23.14 9.93 -23.62
C ASN A 105 22.73 8.83 -24.59
N LYS A 106 21.44 8.49 -24.60
CA LYS A 106 20.82 7.77 -25.71
C LYS A 106 19.71 8.65 -26.24
N GLY A 107 20.08 9.51 -27.18
CA GLY A 107 19.15 10.00 -28.19
C GLY A 107 18.66 8.78 -28.97
N GLY A 108 17.50 8.27 -28.60
CA GLY A 108 16.81 7.20 -29.31
C GLY A 108 15.38 7.66 -29.50
N LYS A 109 14.97 7.83 -30.76
CA LYS A 109 13.58 8.13 -31.13
C LYS A 109 12.65 7.12 -30.46
N ASP A 110 11.66 7.63 -29.72
CA ASP A 110 10.60 6.82 -29.10
C ASP A 110 9.91 5.97 -30.17
N LYS A 111 10.24 4.68 -30.21
CA LYS A 111 9.42 3.72 -30.95
C LYS A 111 8.14 3.53 -30.15
N LYS A 112 7.00 3.93 -30.73
CA LYS A 112 5.64 3.58 -30.26
C LYS A 112 5.44 2.07 -30.36
N GLY A 113 6.09 1.29 -29.50
CA GLY A 113 5.79 -0.12 -29.27
C GLY A 113 4.68 -0.25 -28.24
N LYS A 114 3.79 -1.25 -28.41
CA LYS A 114 2.85 -1.64 -27.34
C LYS A 114 3.66 -1.93 -26.08
N SER A 115 3.27 -1.35 -24.94
CA SER A 115 3.89 -1.66 -23.65
C SER A 115 3.63 -3.14 -23.34
N VAL A 116 4.68 -3.94 -23.33
CA VAL A 116 4.60 -5.33 -22.87
C VAL A 116 4.37 -5.32 -21.36
N ALA A 117 3.48 -6.20 -20.88
CA ALA A 117 3.26 -6.38 -19.45
C ALA A 117 4.57 -6.71 -18.74
N HIS A 118 4.76 -6.20 -17.52
CA HIS A 118 6.00 -6.36 -16.75
C HIS A 118 5.68 -6.66 -15.28
N PRO A 119 6.57 -7.28 -14.51
CA PRO A 119 6.31 -7.49 -13.07
C PRO A 119 6.22 -6.15 -12.31
N LEU A 120 5.64 -6.18 -11.11
CA LEU A 120 5.60 -5.01 -10.21
C LEU A 120 7.02 -4.68 -9.73
N ARG A 121 7.41 -3.40 -9.79
CA ARG A 121 8.80 -2.95 -9.51
C ARG A 121 8.91 -1.85 -8.49
N THR A 122 7.86 -1.05 -8.31
CA THR A 122 7.88 0.11 -7.42
C THR A 122 6.98 -0.12 -6.22
N LEU A 123 7.29 0.52 -5.09
CA LEU A 123 6.47 0.43 -3.88
C LEU A 123 5.01 0.83 -4.15
N GLY A 124 4.78 1.89 -4.92
CA GLY A 124 3.43 2.32 -5.29
C GLY A 124 2.64 1.28 -6.08
N GLN A 125 3.28 0.55 -7.00
CA GLN A 125 2.64 -0.53 -7.76
C GLN A 125 2.26 -1.70 -6.86
N ILE A 126 3.19 -2.14 -6.01
CA ILE A 126 2.95 -3.27 -5.09
C ILE A 126 1.87 -2.89 -4.07
N TYR A 127 1.93 -1.66 -3.53
CA TYR A 127 0.92 -1.14 -2.63
C TYR A 127 -0.47 -1.09 -3.28
N SER A 128 -0.57 -0.56 -4.51
CA SER A 128 -1.85 -0.51 -5.24
C SER A 128 -2.43 -1.90 -5.51
N MET A 129 -1.57 -2.86 -5.87
CA MET A 129 -1.96 -4.26 -5.98
C MET A 129 -2.52 -4.80 -4.65
N CYS A 130 -1.80 -4.61 -3.54
CA CYS A 130 -2.25 -5.03 -2.21
C CYS A 130 -3.57 -4.40 -1.75
N LYS A 131 -3.90 -3.17 -2.21
CA LYS A 131 -5.19 -2.52 -1.92
C LYS A 131 -6.31 -2.97 -2.87
N SER A 132 -5.99 -3.35 -4.11
CA SER A 132 -6.98 -3.85 -5.07
C SER A 132 -7.52 -5.25 -4.76
N LEU A 133 -6.80 -6.01 -3.94
CA LEU A 133 -7.14 -7.38 -3.56
C LEU A 133 -7.51 -7.48 -2.08
N SER A 134 -8.33 -8.48 -1.76
CA SER A 134 -8.59 -8.86 -0.36
C SER A 134 -7.31 -9.37 0.28
N VAL A 135 -7.13 -9.13 1.57
CA VAL A 135 -6.01 -9.69 2.35
C VAL A 135 -5.99 -11.22 2.34
N LYS A 136 -7.13 -11.87 2.06
CA LYS A 136 -7.22 -13.33 1.92
C LYS A 136 -6.81 -13.85 0.55
N SER A 137 -6.78 -12.99 -0.47
CA SER A 137 -6.38 -13.36 -1.84
C SER A 137 -4.88 -13.57 -1.94
N THR A 138 -4.47 -14.20 -3.03
CA THR A 138 -3.08 -14.40 -3.42
C THR A 138 -2.78 -13.53 -4.64
N TYR A 139 -1.54 -13.06 -4.75
CA TYR A 139 -0.99 -12.52 -5.99
C TYR A 139 0.36 -13.18 -6.23
N SER A 140 0.54 -13.80 -7.40
CA SER A 140 1.58 -14.80 -7.64
C SER A 140 1.43 -15.97 -6.66
N ASP A 141 2.45 -16.28 -5.87
CA ASP A 141 2.49 -17.39 -4.92
C ASP A 141 2.27 -16.96 -3.45
N LYS A 142 2.03 -15.67 -3.19
CA LYS A 142 2.02 -15.12 -1.83
C LYS A 142 0.69 -14.45 -1.48
N GLN A 143 0.21 -14.71 -0.26
CA GLN A 143 -1.05 -14.14 0.21
C GLN A 143 -0.87 -12.65 0.52
N ILE A 144 -1.83 -11.80 0.17
CA ILE A 144 -1.76 -10.35 0.41
C ILE A 144 -1.53 -10.03 1.89
N SER A 145 -2.18 -10.75 2.81
CA SER A 145 -1.99 -10.58 4.26
C SER A 145 -0.56 -10.84 4.75
N GLU A 146 0.27 -11.55 3.96
CA GLU A 146 1.69 -11.80 4.25
C GLU A 146 2.62 -10.77 3.59
N MET A 147 2.11 -9.98 2.65
CA MET A 147 2.87 -8.94 1.95
C MET A 147 2.77 -7.59 2.67
N ILE A 148 1.58 -7.25 3.16
CA ILE A 148 1.29 -5.94 3.77
C ILE A 148 0.76 -6.10 5.19
N LEU A 149 1.23 -5.24 6.10
CA LEU A 149 0.58 -4.94 7.36
C LEU A 149 -0.24 -3.64 7.20
N ASP A 150 -1.57 -3.79 7.24
CA ASP A 150 -2.53 -2.70 7.38
C ASP A 150 -3.65 -3.15 8.34
N ASP A 151 -4.67 -2.30 8.55
CA ASP A 151 -5.78 -2.62 9.47
C ASP A 151 -6.53 -3.91 9.09
N ARG A 152 -6.52 -4.29 7.80
CA ARG A 152 -7.20 -5.50 7.32
C ARG A 152 -6.41 -6.76 7.66
N SER A 153 -5.08 -6.67 7.76
CA SER A 153 -4.19 -7.84 7.93
C SER A 153 -3.62 -8.01 9.34
N GLU A 154 -3.95 -7.14 10.30
CA GLU A 154 -3.43 -7.19 11.69
C GLU A 154 -3.45 -8.61 12.30
N TYR A 155 -4.54 -9.34 12.08
CA TYR A 155 -4.75 -10.69 12.62
C TYR A 155 -3.67 -11.70 12.22
N ARG A 156 -2.89 -11.43 11.17
CA ARG A 156 -1.76 -12.26 10.73
C ARG A 156 -0.46 -12.04 11.48
N TYR A 157 -0.38 -11.00 12.30
CA TYR A 157 0.87 -10.58 12.93
C TYR A 157 0.87 -10.75 14.46
N PRO A 158 0.27 -11.79 15.09
CA PRO A 158 0.20 -11.89 16.55
C PRO A 158 1.58 -11.99 17.21
N LYS A 159 2.57 -12.49 16.47
CA LYS A 159 3.97 -12.63 16.93
C LYS A 159 4.86 -11.44 16.57
N GLY A 160 4.32 -10.42 15.92
CA GLY A 160 5.07 -9.28 15.39
C GLY A 160 5.26 -9.31 13.87
N CYS A 161 5.93 -8.28 13.34
CA CYS A 161 6.14 -8.08 11.91
C CYS A 161 7.64 -8.20 11.58
N PHE A 162 8.00 -9.28 10.88
CA PHE A 162 9.40 -9.61 10.58
C PHE A 162 9.62 -9.95 9.11
N GLY A 163 10.85 -9.74 8.64
CA GLY A 163 11.28 -10.03 7.28
C GLY A 163 10.77 -8.99 6.28
N ASN A 164 10.77 -9.35 5.01
CA ASN A 164 10.34 -8.46 3.92
C ASN A 164 8.83 -8.20 4.03
N ARG A 165 8.45 -6.98 4.41
CA ARG A 165 7.05 -6.55 4.55
C ARG A 165 6.87 -5.11 4.08
N ILE A 166 5.67 -4.83 3.58
CA ILE A 166 5.16 -3.48 3.37
C ILE A 166 4.32 -3.11 4.60
N ILE A 167 4.53 -1.92 5.15
CA ILE A 167 3.78 -1.41 6.30
C ILE A 167 3.00 -0.18 5.84
N GLU A 168 1.67 -0.20 6.00
CA GLU A 168 0.81 0.98 5.91
C GLU A 168 0.71 1.59 7.32
N ALA A 169 1.22 2.81 7.48
CA ALA A 169 1.41 3.43 8.78
C ALA A 169 0.99 4.90 8.80
N CYS A 170 0.82 5.42 10.02
CA CYS A 170 0.63 6.84 10.29
C CYS A 170 1.60 7.31 11.38
N ILE A 171 1.59 8.61 11.63
CA ILE A 171 2.36 9.24 12.71
C ILE A 171 1.49 9.37 13.95
N LYS A 172 2.03 8.97 15.10
CA LYS A 172 1.44 9.23 16.42
C LYS A 172 2.54 9.49 17.45
N GLY A 173 2.49 10.64 18.09
CA GLY A 173 3.49 11.03 19.09
C GLY A 173 4.82 11.47 18.47
N LYS A 174 5.94 10.93 18.96
CA LYS A 174 7.30 11.28 18.50
C LYS A 174 7.46 10.90 17.02
N ILE A 175 7.90 11.84 16.19
CA ILE A 175 8.05 11.62 14.74
C ILE A 175 9.46 11.15 14.40
N TYR A 176 10.50 11.74 14.99
CA TYR A 176 11.88 11.40 14.66
C TYR A 176 12.84 11.67 15.81
N ASP A 177 14.06 11.15 15.69
CA ASP A 177 15.22 11.39 16.55
C ASP A 177 16.41 11.78 15.66
N SER A 178 16.84 13.05 15.75
CA SER A 178 17.92 13.55 14.89
C SER A 178 19.30 13.07 15.29
N GLN A 179 19.51 12.71 16.56
CA GLN A 179 20.79 12.16 17.01
C GLN A 179 20.97 10.73 16.51
N LYS A 180 19.91 9.93 16.61
CA LYS A 180 19.90 8.54 16.13
C LYS A 180 19.64 8.39 14.63
N LYS A 181 19.23 9.49 13.96
CA LYS A 181 18.76 9.48 12.57
C LYS A 181 17.65 8.44 12.39
N GLU A 182 16.61 8.54 13.21
CA GLU A 182 15.47 7.62 13.22
C GLU A 182 14.16 8.36 12.94
N ILE A 183 13.23 7.70 12.24
CA ILE A 183 11.84 8.13 12.08
C ILE A 183 10.94 7.04 12.68
N TYR A 184 9.90 7.45 13.40
CA TYR A 184 8.97 6.56 14.08
C TYR A 184 7.59 6.63 13.43
N LEU A 185 7.03 5.47 13.13
CA LEU A 185 5.71 5.29 12.58
C LEU A 185 4.95 4.27 13.43
N VAL A 186 3.62 4.27 13.36
CA VAL A 186 2.78 3.29 14.05
C VAL A 186 1.84 2.60 13.07
N SER A 187 1.65 1.30 13.27
CA SER A 187 0.76 0.48 12.45
C SER A 187 0.29 -0.75 13.25
N PRO A 188 -0.88 -1.32 12.94
CA PRO A 188 -1.94 -0.77 12.08
C PRO A 188 -2.47 0.58 12.58
N MET A 189 -3.10 1.36 11.70
CA MET A 189 -3.54 2.72 12.00
C MET A 189 -4.71 2.76 12.99
N ALA A 190 -5.51 1.70 13.07
CA ALA A 190 -6.59 1.56 14.03
C ALA A 190 -6.06 1.31 15.46
N SER A 191 -5.27 0.25 15.62
CA SER A 191 -4.84 -0.25 16.92
C SER A 191 -3.56 0.43 17.43
N HIS A 192 -2.75 0.99 16.53
CA HIS A 192 -1.41 1.52 16.82
C HIS A 192 -0.54 0.50 17.57
N LYS A 193 -0.75 -0.79 17.30
CA LYS A 193 -0.22 -1.90 18.09
C LYS A 193 1.31 -1.99 18.06
N TYR A 194 1.91 -1.64 16.92
CA TYR A 194 3.34 -1.73 16.70
C TYR A 194 3.94 -0.37 16.37
N THR A 195 5.18 -0.18 16.82
CA THR A 195 6.03 0.95 16.41
C THR A 195 7.04 0.45 15.38
N PHE A 196 7.20 1.20 14.30
CA PHE A 196 8.14 0.94 13.24
C PHE A 196 9.20 2.05 13.20
N ILE A 197 10.46 1.65 13.29
CA ILE A 197 11.63 2.53 13.28
C ILE A 197 12.31 2.42 11.92
N LEU A 198 12.39 3.54 11.22
CA LEU A 198 13.23 3.69 10.04
C LEU A 198 14.55 4.29 10.51
N SER A 199 15.65 3.56 10.42
CA SER A 199 17.00 4.09 10.65
C SER A 199 17.72 4.40 9.36
N PHE A 200 18.67 5.32 9.44
CA PHE A 200 19.40 5.82 8.29
C PHE A 200 20.88 5.96 8.62
N ASP A 201 21.74 5.37 7.80
CA ASP A 201 23.18 5.61 7.85
C ASP A 201 23.54 6.94 7.16
N ASP A 202 22.85 7.23 6.05
CA ASP A 202 23.06 8.43 5.23
C ASP A 202 22.25 9.64 5.74
N GLU A 203 22.94 10.72 6.08
CA GLU A 203 22.33 11.90 6.70
C GLU A 203 21.47 12.72 5.71
N GLU A 204 21.86 12.78 4.44
CA GLU A 204 21.11 13.51 3.41
C GLU A 204 19.77 12.81 3.13
N MET A 205 19.79 11.49 3.06
CA MET A 205 18.61 10.65 2.90
C MET A 205 17.70 10.74 4.13
N TYR A 206 18.26 10.68 5.34
CA TYR A 206 17.53 10.92 6.57
C TYR A 206 16.78 12.26 6.52
N LYS A 207 17.50 13.37 6.28
CA LYS A 207 16.90 14.71 6.22
C LYS A 207 15.82 14.81 5.14
N THR A 208 16.06 14.22 3.97
CA THR A 208 15.08 14.25 2.87
C THR A 208 13.78 13.54 3.27
N ILE A 209 13.89 12.29 3.73
CA ILE A 209 12.71 11.48 4.07
C ILE A 209 12.04 12.00 5.34
N GLN A 210 12.81 12.46 6.32
CA GLN A 210 12.28 13.10 7.54
C GLN A 210 11.46 14.34 7.17
N ASN A 211 11.96 15.22 6.30
CA ASN A 211 11.21 16.40 5.88
C ASN A 211 9.94 16.03 5.09
N GLU A 212 10.03 15.04 4.20
CA GLU A 212 8.88 14.56 3.44
C GLU A 212 7.79 13.97 4.36
N VAL A 213 8.17 13.12 5.30
CA VAL A 213 7.27 12.54 6.31
C VAL A 213 6.68 13.61 7.23
N TYR A 214 7.48 14.57 7.70
CA TYR A 214 7.01 15.64 8.57
C TYR A 214 6.02 16.59 7.87
N THR A 215 6.31 16.95 6.61
CA THR A 215 5.45 17.81 5.79
C THR A 215 4.10 17.15 5.51
N ASN A 216 4.07 15.81 5.42
CA ASN A 216 2.87 15.02 5.13
C ASN A 216 2.42 14.21 6.35
N LYS A 217 2.58 14.76 7.57
CA LYS A 217 2.33 14.03 8.82
C LYS A 217 0.89 13.55 9.04
N ASP A 218 -0.05 14.16 8.33
CA ASP A 218 -1.47 13.80 8.31
C ASP A 218 -1.78 12.72 7.26
N LYS A 219 -0.82 12.34 6.40
CA LYS A 219 -1.00 11.36 5.33
C LYS A 219 -0.56 9.96 5.73
N ILE A 220 -0.97 8.98 4.92
CA ILE A 220 -0.50 7.60 5.05
C ILE A 220 0.94 7.51 4.54
N VAL A 221 1.80 6.89 5.35
CA VAL A 221 3.18 6.55 5.01
C VAL A 221 3.25 5.05 4.77
N VAL A 222 3.69 4.65 3.59
CA VAL A 222 3.90 3.25 3.22
C VAL A 222 5.39 2.97 3.17
N VAL A 223 5.84 1.92 3.86
CA VAL A 223 7.27 1.59 3.96
C VAL A 223 7.51 0.13 3.59
N ALA A 224 8.40 -0.10 2.63
CA ALA A 224 8.97 -1.42 2.35
C ALA A 224 10.28 -1.58 3.13
N GLY A 225 10.37 -2.65 3.90
CA GLY A 225 11.53 -2.95 4.72
C GLY A 225 11.74 -4.43 4.91
N LYS A 226 12.97 -4.78 5.27
CA LYS A 226 13.28 -6.04 5.95
C LYS A 226 13.25 -5.73 7.44
N TRP A 227 12.20 -6.18 8.11
CA TRP A 227 11.89 -5.81 9.48
C TRP A 227 12.50 -6.79 10.48
N GLU A 228 13.16 -6.22 11.48
CA GLU A 228 13.84 -6.95 12.54
C GLU A 228 13.40 -6.42 13.90
N SER A 229 13.62 -7.20 14.96
CA SER A 229 13.33 -6.75 16.33
C SER A 229 14.22 -5.54 16.67
N SER A 230 13.66 -4.51 17.30
CA SER A 230 14.48 -3.45 17.88
C SER A 230 15.08 -3.83 19.26
N GLY A 231 14.84 -5.05 19.74
CA GLY A 231 15.12 -5.47 21.11
C GLY A 231 14.04 -5.05 22.12
N THR A 232 12.98 -4.36 21.68
CA THR A 232 11.85 -3.96 22.51
C THR A 232 10.56 -4.58 21.98
N PHE A 233 9.68 -5.02 22.88
CA PHE A 233 8.41 -5.64 22.51
C PHE A 233 7.57 -4.73 21.61
N ASN A 234 7.02 -5.29 20.53
CA ASN A 234 6.20 -4.59 19.52
C ASN A 234 6.87 -3.42 18.81
N ILE A 235 8.20 -3.34 18.86
CA ILE A 235 8.96 -2.34 18.12
C ILE A 235 9.86 -3.05 17.10
N PHE A 236 9.68 -2.69 15.83
CA PHE A 236 10.41 -3.26 14.72
C PHE A 236 11.22 -2.19 14.02
N LYS A 237 12.38 -2.57 13.48
CA LYS A 237 13.32 -1.65 12.86
C LYS A 237 13.72 -2.14 11.47
N THR A 238 13.97 -1.20 10.57
CA THR A 238 14.57 -1.45 9.26
C THR A 238 15.54 -0.33 8.89
N ASN A 239 16.59 -0.67 8.13
CA ASN A 239 17.48 0.34 7.58
C ASN A 239 16.92 0.86 6.24
N VAL A 240 16.93 2.17 6.07
CA VAL A 240 16.49 2.82 4.84
C VAL A 240 17.73 3.26 4.05
N CYS A 241 17.96 2.53 2.95
CA CYS A 241 19.10 2.71 2.05
C CYS A 241 18.69 3.38 0.74
N SER A 242 17.39 3.64 0.54
CA SER A 242 16.85 4.10 -0.73
C SER A 242 15.50 4.79 -0.55
N LYS A 243 15.31 5.92 -1.24
CA LYS A 243 14.01 6.63 -1.32
C LYS A 243 12.89 5.74 -1.86
N LYS A 244 13.22 4.69 -2.62
CA LYS A 244 12.24 3.72 -3.16
C LYS A 244 11.52 2.92 -2.06
N GLN A 245 12.05 2.90 -0.83
CA GLN A 245 11.46 2.20 0.31
C GLN A 245 10.31 2.95 0.97
N VAL A 246 10.13 4.25 0.69
CA VAL A 246 9.13 5.09 1.36
C VAL A 246 8.21 5.71 0.32
N LEU A 247 6.91 5.68 0.59
CA LEU A 247 5.87 6.27 -0.25
C LEU A 247 4.91 7.05 0.64
N ILE A 248 4.66 8.31 0.30
CA ILE A 248 3.55 9.09 0.86
C ILE A 248 2.34 8.94 -0.06
N VAL A 249 1.22 8.47 0.50
CA VAL A 249 -0.05 8.37 -0.23
C VAL A 249 -0.75 9.72 -0.14
N LYS A 250 -0.87 10.39 -1.29
CA LYS A 250 -1.47 11.73 -1.42
C LYS A 250 -2.90 11.68 -1.91
#